data_AF-A0A9D0RC41-F1
#
_entry.id   AF-A0A9D0RC41-F1
#
_cell.length_a   1.000
_cell.length_b   1.000
_cell.length_c   1.000
_cell.angle_alpha   90.00
_cell.angle_beta   90.00
_cell.angle_gamma   90.00
#
_symmetry.space_group_name_H-M   'P 1'
#
loop_
_entity.id
_entity.type
_entity.pdbx_description
1 polymer ?
#
loop_
_entity_poly.entity_id
_entity_poly.type
_entity_poly.pdbx_seq_one_letter_code
_entity_poly.pdbx_strand_id
1 'polypeptide(L)'
;MSNTPKDLPVGKTPVDPKWGETAPDHLGYASEEERIRKRGLEDWEMVERMDQTSDHKIPYWFIGLFLVLLLVATGLTFPFWGVRPGYERPWFDWGIVAGATWVVVMGALIYYIVDYRKVRADKKEKAAKQHQGAASAAKSGQETAPEDTP
;
A
#
# COMPACT_ATOMS: atom_id res chain seq x y z
N MET A 1 26.61 -33.73 -31.00
CA MET A 1 25.25 -33.17 -30.94
C MET A 1 25.37 -31.67 -31.13
N SER A 2 25.02 -31.18 -32.32
CA SER A 2 25.13 -29.78 -32.72
C SER A 2 24.05 -28.95 -32.03
N ASN A 3 24.46 -28.06 -31.12
CA ASN A 3 23.59 -27.02 -30.59
C ASN A 3 23.51 -25.90 -31.63
N THR A 4 22.57 -26.02 -32.55
CA THR A 4 22.21 -24.94 -33.47
C THR A 4 21.47 -23.87 -32.67
N PRO A 5 21.96 -22.61 -32.58
CA PRO A 5 21.18 -21.54 -32.00
C PRO A 5 19.96 -21.28 -32.89
N LYS A 6 18.76 -21.39 -32.30
CA LYS A 6 17.50 -21.11 -32.98
C LYS A 6 17.52 -19.69 -33.54
N ASP A 7 17.20 -19.63 -34.83
CA ASP A 7 17.20 -18.43 -35.66
C ASP A 7 16.34 -17.32 -35.04
N LEU A 8 17.00 -16.30 -34.50
CA LEU A 8 16.38 -15.02 -34.19
C LEU A 8 16.21 -14.23 -35.49
N PRO A 9 15.09 -13.53 -35.71
CA PRO A 9 14.90 -12.73 -36.91
C PRO A 9 16.03 -11.70 -37.07
N VAL A 10 16.68 -11.77 -38.23
CA VAL A 10 17.79 -10.90 -38.65
C VAL A 10 17.36 -9.44 -38.54
N GLY A 11 17.94 -8.72 -37.57
CA GLY A 11 17.78 -7.25 -37.46
C GLY A 11 17.65 -6.67 -36.05
N LYS A 12 17.49 -7.49 -35.00
CA LYS A 12 17.50 -6.99 -33.62
C LYS A 12 18.54 -7.75 -32.81
N THR A 13 19.61 -7.06 -32.41
CA THR A 13 20.51 -7.56 -31.38
C THR A 13 19.68 -7.90 -30.14
N PRO A 14 19.90 -9.05 -29.48
CA PRO A 14 19.33 -9.29 -28.16
C PRO A 14 19.78 -8.13 -27.28
N VAL A 15 18.89 -7.19 -27.00
CA VAL A 15 19.17 -6.16 -26.01
C VAL A 15 19.10 -6.89 -24.69
N ASP A 16 20.25 -7.15 -24.09
CA ASP A 16 20.29 -7.71 -22.75
C ASP A 16 19.57 -6.72 -21.82
N PRO A 17 18.49 -7.16 -21.16
CA PRO A 17 17.74 -6.28 -20.29
C PRO A 17 18.64 -5.83 -19.15
N LYS A 18 18.90 -4.53 -19.09
CA LYS A 18 19.68 -3.92 -18.02
C LYS A 18 18.73 -3.44 -16.93
N TRP A 19 19.14 -3.63 -15.68
CA TRP A 19 18.36 -3.21 -14.52
C TRP A 19 18.02 -1.71 -14.59
N GLY A 20 16.73 -1.37 -14.44
CA GLY A 20 16.24 0.02 -14.47
C GLY A 20 16.12 0.64 -15.86
N GLU A 21 16.28 -0.12 -16.94
CA GLU A 21 16.10 0.36 -18.32
C GLU A 21 14.98 -0.41 -19.02
N THR A 22 13.91 0.27 -19.42
CA THR A 22 12.91 -0.28 -20.33
C THR A 22 13.48 -0.35 -21.75
N ALA A 23 13.56 -1.55 -22.32
CA ALA A 23 14.00 -1.71 -23.69
C ALA A 23 12.98 -1.06 -24.66
N PRO A 24 13.42 -0.20 -25.60
CA PRO A 24 12.53 0.53 -26.50
C PRO A 24 11.83 -0.39 -27.52
N ASP A 25 12.33 -1.61 -27.70
CA ASP A 25 11.78 -2.60 -28.61
C ASP A 25 10.89 -3.64 -27.92
N HIS A 26 10.47 -3.36 -26.67
CA HIS A 26 9.71 -4.27 -25.81
C HIS A 26 10.33 -5.67 -25.74
N LEU A 27 11.66 -5.81 -25.87
CA LEU A 27 12.37 -7.09 -25.87
C LEU A 27 11.92 -8.03 -27.01
N GLY A 28 11.50 -7.45 -28.14
CA GLY A 28 11.08 -8.17 -29.34
C GLY A 28 9.60 -8.50 -29.43
N TYR A 29 8.77 -8.04 -28.49
CA TYR A 29 7.30 -8.19 -28.55
C TYR A 29 6.64 -7.02 -29.32
N ALA A 30 5.42 -7.22 -29.83
CA ALA A 30 4.74 -6.19 -30.61
C ALA A 30 4.24 -5.03 -29.74
N SER A 31 4.00 -5.29 -28.45
CA SER A 31 3.64 -4.29 -27.46
C SER A 31 4.11 -4.67 -26.05
N GLU A 32 4.16 -3.67 -25.19
CA GLU A 32 4.45 -3.82 -23.76
C GLU A 32 3.44 -4.75 -23.06
N GLU A 33 2.15 -4.66 -23.43
CA GLU A 33 1.10 -5.53 -22.88
C GLU A 33 1.30 -6.99 -23.30
N GLU A 34 1.71 -7.22 -24.55
CA GLU A 34 2.00 -8.56 -25.04
C GLU A 34 3.23 -9.15 -24.35
N ARG A 35 4.27 -8.33 -24.14
CA ARG A 35 5.47 -8.69 -23.37
C ARG A 35 5.08 -9.10 -21.95
N ILE A 36 4.35 -8.26 -21.22
CA ILE A 36 3.93 -8.54 -19.84
C ILE A 36 3.10 -9.83 -19.77
N ARG A 37 2.19 -10.07 -20.73
CA ARG A 37 1.35 -11.27 -20.74
C ARG A 37 2.13 -12.56 -21.03
N LYS A 38 3.14 -12.50 -21.91
CA LYS A 38 3.90 -13.69 -22.35
C LYS A 38 5.14 -13.96 -21.50
N ARG A 39 5.85 -12.90 -21.09
CA ARG A 39 7.13 -12.95 -20.36
C ARG A 39 6.97 -12.65 -18.87
N GLY A 40 5.96 -11.87 -18.49
CA GLY A 40 5.81 -11.35 -17.12
C GLY A 40 6.51 -10.01 -16.93
N LEU A 41 6.42 -9.48 -15.70
CA LEU A 41 7.22 -8.34 -15.27
C LEU A 41 8.61 -8.83 -14.86
N GLU A 42 9.63 -8.04 -15.19
CA GLU A 42 10.96 -8.22 -14.61
C GLU A 42 10.96 -7.79 -13.13
N ASP A 43 11.89 -8.32 -12.33
CA ASP A 43 11.91 -8.12 -10.87
C ASP A 43 11.97 -6.62 -10.47
N TRP A 44 12.70 -5.82 -11.23
CA TRP A 44 12.77 -4.37 -11.03
C TRP A 44 11.47 -3.65 -11.44
N GLU A 45 10.83 -4.08 -12.54
CA GLU A 45 9.54 -3.55 -12.97
C GLU A 45 8.47 -3.85 -11.91
N MET A 46 8.56 -5.01 -11.25
CA MET A 46 7.66 -5.38 -10.16
C MET A 46 7.80 -4.40 -8.99
N VAL A 47 9.02 -4.04 -8.59
CA VAL A 47 9.27 -3.08 -7.52
C VAL A 47 8.77 -1.68 -7.90
N GLU A 48 9.01 -1.23 -9.13
CA GLU A 48 8.50 0.07 -9.62
C GLU A 48 6.98 0.12 -9.72
N ARG A 49 6.32 -1.01 -9.97
CA ARG A 49 4.85 -1.11 -10.04
C ARG A 49 4.22 -1.43 -8.67
N MET A 50 5.05 -1.68 -7.64
CA MET A 50 4.56 -2.09 -6.33
C MET A 50 3.85 -0.96 -5.61
N ASP A 51 4.21 0.29 -5.86
CA ASP A 51 3.52 1.48 -5.35
C ASP A 51 2.04 1.52 -5.78
N GLN A 52 1.72 1.03 -6.98
CA GLN A 52 0.36 0.94 -7.53
C GLN A 52 -0.48 -0.16 -6.85
N THR A 53 0.15 -1.18 -6.28
CA THR A 53 -0.54 -2.40 -5.80
C THR A 53 -0.55 -2.52 -4.27
N SER A 54 0.47 -1.98 -3.59
CA SER A 54 0.76 -2.24 -2.17
C SER A 54 0.05 -1.30 -1.19
N ASP A 55 -0.84 -0.42 -1.66
CA ASP A 55 -1.60 0.50 -0.81
C ASP A 55 -2.85 -0.13 -0.16
N HIS A 56 -2.91 -1.47 -0.09
CA HIS A 56 -4.01 -2.19 0.54
C HIS A 56 -4.04 -1.90 2.05
N LYS A 57 -4.95 -1.01 2.46
CA LYS A 57 -5.28 -0.76 3.87
C LYS A 57 -5.64 -2.07 4.56
N ILE A 58 -5.23 -2.20 5.83
CA ILE A 58 -5.62 -3.33 6.67
C ILE A 58 -7.14 -3.44 6.67
N PRO A 59 -7.72 -4.59 6.25
CA PRO A 59 -9.16 -4.75 6.20
C PRO A 59 -9.80 -4.57 7.58
N TYR A 60 -10.90 -3.82 7.67
CA TYR A 60 -11.56 -3.56 8.96
C TYR A 60 -12.04 -4.83 9.67
N TRP A 61 -12.35 -5.90 8.94
CA TRP A 61 -12.73 -7.20 9.54
C TRP A 61 -11.58 -7.85 10.30
N PHE A 62 -10.33 -7.64 9.89
CA PHE A 62 -9.15 -8.14 10.59
C PHE A 62 -9.00 -7.50 11.98
N ILE A 63 -9.26 -6.18 12.06
CA ILE A 63 -9.29 -5.46 13.34
C ILE A 63 -10.43 -6.00 14.21
N GLY A 64 -11.60 -6.26 13.62
CA GLY A 64 -12.72 -6.91 14.31
C GLY A 64 -12.34 -8.26 14.91
N LEU A 65 -11.70 -9.13 14.15
CA LEU A 65 -11.21 -10.44 14.64
C LEU A 65 -10.19 -10.30 15.76
N PHE A 66 -9.25 -9.36 15.62
CA PHE A 66 -8.26 -9.08 16.67
C PHE A 66 -8.93 -8.67 17.98
N LEU A 67 -9.92 -7.78 17.93
CA LEU A 67 -10.67 -7.35 19.11
C LEU A 67 -11.45 -8.52 19.74
N VAL A 68 -12.09 -9.37 18.94
CA VAL A 68 -12.77 -10.57 19.43
C VAL A 68 -11.79 -11.51 20.13
N LEU A 69 -10.64 -11.77 19.52
CA LEU A 69 -9.57 -12.59 20.13
C LEU A 69 -9.09 -12.01 21.46
N LEU A 70 -8.92 -10.69 21.53
CA LEU A 70 -8.46 -10.01 22.73
C LEU A 70 -9.51 -10.10 23.86
N LEU A 71 -10.79 -9.95 23.52
CA LEU A 71 -11.91 -10.15 24.45
C LEU A 71 -12.00 -11.59 24.94
N VAL A 72 -11.84 -12.58 24.06
CA VAL A 72 -11.83 -14.00 24.44
C VAL A 72 -10.65 -14.32 25.35
N ALA A 73 -9.45 -13.85 25.02
CA ALA A 73 -8.24 -14.06 25.83
C ALA A 73 -8.37 -13.42 27.23
N THR A 74 -8.89 -12.21 27.30
CA THR A 74 -9.17 -11.52 28.56
C THR A 74 -10.29 -12.23 29.32
N GLY A 75 -11.34 -12.68 28.61
CA GLY A 75 -12.43 -13.50 29.13
C GLY A 75 -11.93 -14.77 29.81
N LEU A 76 -11.05 -15.52 29.15
CA LEU A 76 -10.44 -16.75 29.67
C LEU A 76 -9.57 -16.53 30.91
N THR A 77 -9.12 -15.30 31.17
CA THR A 77 -8.33 -14.97 32.37
C THR A 77 -9.19 -14.88 33.63
N PHE A 78 -10.49 -14.60 33.48
CA PHE A 78 -11.40 -14.48 34.63
C PHE A 78 -11.72 -15.85 35.25
N PRO A 79 -11.94 -15.91 36.57
CA PRO A 79 -12.13 -17.16 37.31
C PRO A 79 -13.47 -17.90 37.01
N PHE A 80 -14.23 -17.50 35.99
CA PHE A 80 -15.52 -18.14 35.65
C PHE A 80 -15.37 -19.45 34.87
N TRP A 81 -14.27 -19.63 34.14
CA TRP A 81 -14.01 -20.86 33.36
C TRP A 81 -13.44 -22.00 34.19
N GLY A 82 -13.30 -21.81 35.50
CA GLY A 82 -12.83 -22.83 36.43
C GLY A 82 -11.52 -22.43 37.10
N VAL A 83 -11.50 -22.62 38.41
CA VAL A 83 -10.28 -22.48 39.22
C VAL A 83 -10.01 -23.83 39.87
N ARG A 84 -8.73 -24.18 40.02
CA ARG A 84 -8.34 -25.41 40.72
C ARG A 84 -8.90 -25.36 42.15
N PRO A 85 -9.48 -26.45 42.67
CA PRO A 85 -9.91 -26.50 44.07
C PRO A 85 -8.74 -26.15 45.01
N GLY A 86 -8.99 -25.21 45.93
CA GLY A 86 -8.00 -24.70 46.87
C GLY A 86 -7.18 -23.49 46.39
N TYR A 87 -7.49 -22.91 45.21
CA TYR A 87 -6.89 -21.68 44.74
C TYR A 87 -7.98 -20.64 44.47
N GLU A 88 -7.86 -19.44 45.00
CA GLU A 88 -8.75 -18.33 44.69
C GLU A 88 -7.98 -17.30 43.86
N ARG A 89 -8.46 -17.07 42.62
CA ARG A 89 -7.87 -16.05 41.75
C ARG A 89 -8.57 -14.71 42.01
N PRO A 90 -7.82 -13.61 42.21
CA PRO A 90 -8.43 -12.30 42.28
C PRO A 90 -9.13 -11.99 40.95
N TRP A 91 -10.30 -11.36 41.03
CA TRP A 91 -11.06 -10.92 39.87
C TRP A 91 -10.36 -9.81 39.08
N PHE A 92 -9.46 -9.08 39.73
CA PHE A 92 -8.71 -7.98 39.15
C PHE A 92 -7.21 -8.22 39.27
N ASP A 93 -6.51 -8.04 38.15
CA ASP A 93 -5.06 -8.16 38.03
C ASP A 93 -4.53 -6.94 37.26
N TRP A 94 -3.51 -6.28 37.81
CA TRP A 94 -2.81 -5.17 37.16
C TRP A 94 -2.18 -5.59 35.83
N GLY A 95 -1.90 -6.87 35.62
CA GLY A 95 -1.47 -7.44 34.35
C GLY A 95 -2.48 -7.23 33.21
N ILE A 96 -3.78 -7.25 33.50
CA ILE A 96 -4.83 -6.98 32.50
C ILE A 96 -4.78 -5.51 32.08
N VAL A 97 -4.67 -4.61 33.05
CA VAL A 97 -4.57 -3.16 32.80
C VAL A 97 -3.28 -2.84 32.04
N ALA A 98 -2.15 -3.42 32.45
CA ALA A 98 -0.87 -3.25 31.78
C ALA A 98 -0.92 -3.78 30.33
N GLY A 99 -1.52 -4.95 30.12
CA GLY A 99 -1.70 -5.55 28.80
C GLY A 99 -2.60 -4.71 27.88
N ALA A 100 -3.76 -4.26 28.39
CA ALA A 100 -4.67 -3.40 27.65
C ALA A 100 -3.99 -2.07 27.27
N THR A 101 -3.28 -1.46 28.23
CA THR A 101 -2.53 -0.22 27.99
C THR A 101 -1.46 -0.42 26.91
N TRP A 102 -0.70 -1.52 27.00
CA TRP A 102 0.32 -1.85 26.00
C TRP A 102 -0.28 -2.01 24.60
N VAL A 103 -1.39 -2.73 24.46
CA VAL A 103 -2.07 -2.91 23.16
C VAL A 103 -2.53 -1.57 22.60
N VAL A 104 -3.10 -0.69 23.43
CA VAL A 104 -3.52 0.65 22.98
C VAL A 104 -2.32 1.47 22.52
N VAL A 105 -1.23 1.50 23.28
CA VAL A 105 -0.02 2.27 22.94
C VAL A 105 0.63 1.74 21.67
N MET A 106 0.81 0.42 21.54
CA MET A 106 1.37 -0.20 20.35
C MET A 106 0.46 -0.05 19.14
N GLY A 107 -0.85 -0.22 19.32
CA GLY A 107 -1.84 0.00 18.26
C GLY A 107 -1.82 1.44 17.75
N ALA A 108 -1.76 2.42 18.65
CA ALA A 108 -1.63 3.83 18.30
C ALA A 108 -0.32 4.13 17.57
N LEU A 109 0.80 3.53 18.02
CA LEU A 109 2.10 3.70 17.37
C LEU A 109 2.10 3.12 15.94
N ILE A 110 1.57 1.90 15.76
CA ILE A 110 1.44 1.25 14.45
C ILE A 110 0.55 2.10 13.55
N TYR A 111 -0.62 2.53 14.04
CA TYR A 111 -1.53 3.41 13.29
C TYR A 111 -0.85 4.70 12.86
N TYR A 112 -0.07 5.32 13.76
CA TYR A 112 0.67 6.55 13.48
C TYR A 112 1.69 6.36 12.34
N ILE A 113 2.45 5.26 12.36
CA ILE A 113 3.48 4.98 11.37
C ILE A 113 2.87 4.60 10.02
N VAL A 114 1.84 3.75 10.02
CA VAL A 114 1.31 3.11 8.81
C VAL A 114 0.31 4.00 8.06
N ASP A 115 -0.70 4.53 8.74
CA ASP A 115 -1.82 5.22 8.07
C ASP A 115 -1.74 6.74 8.27
N TYR A 116 -1.49 7.20 9.51
CA TYR A 116 -1.55 8.63 9.81
C TYR A 116 -0.53 9.48 9.03
N ARG A 117 0.71 8.97 8.84
CA ARG A 117 1.73 9.67 8.04
C ARG A 117 1.35 9.77 6.56
N LYS A 118 0.85 8.68 5.97
CA LYS A 118 0.43 8.64 4.55
C LYS A 118 -0.79 9.52 4.30
N VAL A 119 -1.83 9.41 5.12
CA VAL A 119 -3.05 10.23 5.01
C VAL A 119 -2.74 11.73 5.07
N ARG A 120 -1.76 12.15 5.87
CA ARG A 120 -1.33 13.56 5.92
C ARG A 120 -0.60 14.01 4.66
N ALA A 121 0.22 13.15 4.06
CA ALA A 121 0.89 13.44 2.80
C ALA A 121 -0.14 13.60 1.67
N ASP A 122 -1.07 12.66 1.55
CA ASP A 122 -2.13 12.70 0.53
C ASP A 122 -3.04 13.91 0.68
N LYS A 123 -3.41 14.27 1.93
CA LYS A 123 -4.21 15.47 2.20
C LYS A 123 -3.49 16.74 1.77
N LYS A 124 -2.17 16.84 2.01
CA LYS A 124 -1.37 17.98 1.57
C LYS A 124 -1.27 18.06 0.05
N GLU A 125 -1.06 16.93 -0.62
CA GLU A 125 -0.98 16.87 -2.08
C GLU A 125 -2.31 17.26 -2.74
N LYS A 126 -3.43 16.74 -2.22
CA LYS A 126 -4.78 17.11 -2.68
C LYS A 126 -5.07 18.59 -2.49
N ALA A 127 -4.73 19.15 -1.32
CA ALA A 127 -4.88 20.58 -1.06
C ALA A 127 -4.03 21.43 -2.04
N ALA A 128 -2.78 21.04 -2.29
CA ALA A 128 -1.90 21.74 -3.23
C ALA A 128 -2.43 21.72 -4.67
N LYS A 129 -2.93 20.57 -5.15
CA LYS A 129 -3.56 20.44 -6.48
C LYS A 129 -4.84 21.27 -6.60
N GLN A 130 -5.63 21.35 -5.53
CA GLN A 130 -6.87 22.13 -5.51
C GLN A 130 -6.61 23.64 -5.57
N HIS A 131 -5.57 24.13 -4.88
CA HIS A 131 -5.14 25.54 -4.97
C HIS A 131 -4.57 25.89 -6.36
N GLN A 132 -3.83 24.99 -6.99
CA GLN A 132 -3.31 25.21 -8.35
C GLN A 132 -4.43 25.18 -9.40
N GLY A 133 -5.40 24.28 -9.29
CA GLY A 133 -6.57 24.21 -10.18
C GLY A 133 -7.48 25.44 -10.07
N ALA A 134 -7.70 25.96 -8.86
CA ALA A 134 -8.47 27.19 -8.65
C ALA A 134 -7.77 28.43 -9.22
N ALA A 135 -6.44 28.53 -9.06
CA ALA A 135 -5.65 29.64 -9.58
C ALA A 135 -5.57 29.64 -11.13
N SER A 136 -5.51 28.45 -11.74
CA SER A 136 -5.50 28.32 -13.21
C SER A 136 -6.87 28.57 -13.83
N ALA A 137 -7.96 28.14 -13.18
CA ALA A 137 -9.33 28.47 -13.61
C ALA A 137 -9.66 29.97 -13.47
N ALA A 138 -9.15 30.64 -12.44
CA ALA A 138 -9.29 32.09 -12.27
C ALA A 138 -8.53 32.87 -13.36
N LYS A 139 -7.36 32.38 -13.79
CA LYS A 139 -6.59 32.98 -14.88
C LYS A 139 -7.28 32.84 -16.24
N SER A 140 -7.87 31.68 -16.55
CA SER A 140 -8.59 31.48 -17.82
C SER A 140 -9.90 32.27 -17.92
N GLY A 141 -10.54 32.60 -16.78
CA GLY A 141 -11.76 33.42 -16.76
C GLY A 141 -11.51 34.93 -16.88
N GLN A 142 -10.26 35.37 -16.71
CA GLN A 142 -9.89 36.80 -16.77
C GLN A 142 -9.39 37.22 -18.16
N GLU A 143 -9.07 36.26 -19.05
CA GLU A 143 -8.57 36.49 -20.41
C GLU A 143 -9.70 36.59 -21.46
N THR A 144 -10.96 36.38 -21.07
CA THR A 144 -12.13 36.39 -21.98
C THR A 144 -13.06 37.60 -21.81
N ALA A 145 -12.67 38.61 -21.03
CA ALA A 145 -13.46 39.85 -20.93
C ALA A 145 -13.10 40.78 -22.12
N PRO A 146 -14.01 40.99 -23.10
CA PRO A 146 -13.74 41.93 -24.18
C PRO A 146 -13.68 43.35 -23.62
N GLU A 147 -12.52 43.99 -23.81
CA GLU A 147 -12.31 45.42 -23.63
C GLU A 147 -13.04 46.15 -24.78
N ASP A 148 -14.37 46.20 -24.68
CA ASP A 148 -15.20 47.04 -25.54
C ASP A 148 -15.70 48.21 -24.70
N THR A 149 -15.25 49.41 -25.03
CA THR A 149 -16.05 50.66 -25.15
C THR A 149 -15.15 51.90 -25.19
N PRO A 150 -15.64 53.04 -25.71
CA PRO A 150 -16.43 53.29 -26.92
C PRO A 150 -15.69 54.17 -27.95
#